data_AF-A0A7C8MZT5-F1
#
_entry.id   AF-A0A7C8MZT5-F1
#
_cell.length_a   1.000
_cell.length_b   1.000
_cell.length_c   1.000
_cell.angle_alpha   90.00
_cell.angle_beta   90.00
_cell.angle_gamma   90.00
#
_symmetry.space_group_name_H-M   'P 1'
#
loop_
_entity.id
_entity.type
_entity.pdbx_description
1 polymer ?
#
loop_
_entity_poly.entity_id
_entity_poly.type
_entity_poly.pdbx_seq_one_letter_code
_entity_poly.pdbx_strand_id
1 'polypeptide(L)'
;MDYHLTDGDLGLDLDARAFRRNVADVSPRIIYPALSAGYRMLSVLHGAATSPSSEHHSSIISFLESRLQERQRSLANRPPPRPSYDPTSTAPRPGTLPLLVEVSPPPNPSNPESRPVYATPHRPRPQSELGGTGRRKIPRIDLADDIPFLRLTKPQPAILSRVLRQKYIRRSDRARMMGELREESLPDARLEDDWEKAIARLEREEGGSNDEWTQPSDTGPTKEGNRQNGHDMGTDPDEDSHAHIVKRYGITEVSNALTRERIKQVARADAMRELIIQEKALAAQEKAQRAAEKRARWETRMLELHGEDWRDLFPNLKEDEKTVPR
;
A
#
# COMPACT_ATOMS: atom_id res chain seq x y z
N MET A 1 16.36 -8.59 -18.79
CA MET A 1 16.39 -9.94 -19.39
C MET A 1 15.53 -9.86 -20.62
N ASP A 2 16.17 -9.54 -21.73
CA ASP A 2 15.52 -9.44 -23.03
C ASP A 2 15.42 -10.84 -23.62
N TYR A 3 14.20 -11.35 -23.71
CA TYR A 3 13.92 -12.58 -24.43
C TYR A 3 13.93 -12.25 -25.93
N HIS A 4 15.00 -12.66 -26.60
CA HIS A 4 15.03 -12.81 -28.05
C HIS A 4 14.00 -13.88 -28.44
N LEU A 5 12.78 -13.46 -28.76
CA LEU A 5 11.78 -14.28 -29.44
C LEU A 5 12.28 -14.51 -30.87
N THR A 6 12.67 -15.74 -31.16
CA THR A 6 12.94 -16.19 -32.53
C THR A 6 11.62 -16.32 -33.28
N ASP A 7 11.60 -15.89 -34.55
CA ASP A 7 10.41 -15.84 -35.42
C ASP A 7 9.66 -17.18 -35.63
N GLY A 8 10.19 -18.30 -35.11
CA GLY A 8 9.56 -19.63 -35.18
C GLY A 8 8.43 -19.86 -34.17
N ASP A 9 8.42 -19.18 -33.02
CA ASP A 9 7.47 -19.47 -31.93
C ASP A 9 6.11 -18.76 -32.08
N LEU A 10 6.04 -17.69 -32.88
CA LEU A 10 4.82 -16.90 -33.08
C LEU A 10 3.83 -17.56 -34.07
N GLY A 11 4.31 -18.45 -34.95
CA GLY A 11 3.47 -19.14 -35.93
C GLY A 11 2.56 -20.21 -35.30
N LEU A 12 3.09 -20.99 -34.36
CA LEU A 12 2.36 -22.09 -33.71
C LEU A 12 1.26 -21.59 -32.76
N ASP A 13 1.46 -20.42 -32.16
CA ASP A 13 0.57 -19.91 -31.11
C ASP A 13 -0.73 -19.30 -31.67
N LEU A 14 -0.69 -18.75 -32.89
CA LEU A 14 -1.87 -18.23 -33.59
C LEU A 14 -2.82 -19.34 -34.05
N ASP A 15 -2.26 -20.42 -34.60
CA ASP A 15 -3.03 -21.58 -35.04
C ASP A 15 -3.68 -22.28 -33.84
N ALA A 16 -2.91 -22.49 -32.77
CA ALA A 16 -3.43 -23.08 -31.53
C ALA A 16 -4.59 -22.26 -30.94
N ARG A 17 -4.54 -20.93 -31.02
CA ARG A 17 -5.60 -20.05 -30.51
C ARG A 17 -6.91 -20.18 -31.30
N ALA A 18 -6.84 -20.34 -32.62
CA ALA A 18 -8.02 -20.53 -33.46
C ALA A 18 -8.70 -21.88 -33.19
N PHE A 19 -7.91 -22.96 -33.03
CA PHE A 19 -8.45 -24.27 -32.64
C PHE A 19 -9.01 -24.26 -31.21
N ARG A 20 -8.35 -23.58 -30.26
CA ARG A 20 -8.84 -23.43 -28.88
C ARG A 20 -10.21 -22.76 -28.79
N ARG A 21 -10.52 -21.83 -29.70
CA ARG A 21 -11.82 -21.14 -29.74
C ARG A 21 -12.99 -22.09 -30.04
N ASN A 22 -12.75 -23.15 -30.81
CA ASN A 22 -13.78 -24.11 -31.21
C ASN A 22 -13.81 -25.37 -30.33
N VAL A 23 -13.08 -25.38 -29.21
CA VAL A 23 -12.97 -26.55 -28.30
C VAL A 23 -14.32 -26.95 -27.68
N ALA A 24 -15.22 -25.98 -27.48
CA ALA A 24 -16.54 -26.23 -26.91
C ALA A 24 -17.58 -26.70 -27.95
N ASP A 25 -17.24 -26.71 -29.25
CA ASP A 25 -18.18 -27.08 -30.30
C ASP A 25 -18.23 -28.60 -30.46
N VAL A 26 -19.39 -29.20 -30.17
CA VAL A 26 -19.61 -30.67 -30.22
C VAL A 26 -20.50 -31.12 -31.38
N SER A 27 -21.11 -30.18 -32.11
CA SER A 27 -22.05 -30.49 -33.19
C SER A 27 -21.31 -30.83 -34.49
N PRO A 28 -21.56 -32.00 -35.12
CA PRO A 28 -20.94 -32.36 -36.39
C PRO A 28 -21.19 -31.33 -37.50
N ARG A 29 -22.38 -30.69 -37.49
CA ARG A 29 -22.75 -29.66 -38.46
C ARG A 29 -21.89 -28.38 -38.38
N ILE A 30 -21.23 -28.15 -37.25
CA ILE A 30 -20.36 -26.99 -37.01
C ILE A 30 -18.90 -27.41 -37.19
N ILE A 31 -18.54 -28.60 -36.69
CA ILE A 31 -17.17 -29.14 -36.76
C ILE A 31 -16.75 -29.40 -38.22
N TYR A 32 -17.59 -30.05 -39.04
CA TYR A 32 -17.21 -30.41 -40.41
C TYR A 32 -16.90 -29.18 -41.29
N PRO A 33 -17.73 -28.13 -41.34
CA PRO A 33 -17.40 -26.91 -42.06
C PRO A 33 -16.15 -26.20 -41.52
N ALA A 34 -15.98 -26.16 -40.19
CA ALA A 34 -14.84 -25.52 -39.56
C ALA A 34 -13.51 -26.24 -39.89
N LEU A 35 -13.49 -27.57 -39.81
CA LEU A 35 -12.34 -28.38 -40.23
C LEU A 35 -12.07 -28.24 -41.72
N SER A 36 -13.11 -28.29 -42.56
CA SER A 36 -12.98 -28.10 -44.01
C SER A 36 -12.38 -26.73 -44.36
N ALA A 37 -12.82 -25.67 -43.69
CA ALA A 37 -12.25 -24.34 -43.82
C ALA A 37 -10.79 -24.29 -43.36
N GLY A 38 -10.45 -24.95 -42.24
CA GLY A 38 -9.08 -25.07 -41.74
C GLY A 38 -8.14 -25.75 -42.73
N TYR A 39 -8.54 -26.89 -43.29
CA TYR A 39 -7.75 -27.60 -44.30
C TYR A 39 -7.60 -26.81 -45.61
N ARG A 40 -8.64 -26.07 -46.03
CA ARG A 40 -8.53 -25.15 -47.17
C ARG A 40 -7.51 -24.04 -46.90
N MET A 41 -7.55 -23.43 -45.72
CA MET A 41 -6.58 -22.41 -45.34
C MET A 41 -5.15 -22.96 -45.32
N LEU A 42 -4.97 -24.16 -44.75
CA LEU A 42 -3.68 -24.84 -44.74
C LEU A 42 -3.16 -25.08 -46.17
N SER A 43 -4.04 -25.47 -47.10
CA SER A 43 -3.65 -25.69 -48.49
C SER A 43 -3.18 -24.40 -49.18
N VAL A 44 -3.83 -23.27 -48.90
CA VAL A 44 -3.44 -21.94 -49.41
C VAL A 44 -2.11 -21.50 -48.81
N LEU A 45 -1.92 -21.69 -47.50
CA LEU A 45 -0.65 -21.38 -46.82
C LEU A 45 0.49 -22.25 -47.33
N HIS A 46 0.26 -23.55 -47.52
CA HIS A 46 1.25 -24.47 -48.06
C HIS A 46 1.63 -24.12 -49.50
N GLY A 47 0.65 -23.77 -50.34
CA GLY A 47 0.87 -23.30 -51.71
C GLY A 47 1.65 -21.98 -51.78
N ALA A 48 1.44 -21.08 -50.81
CA ALA A 48 2.19 -19.83 -50.68
C ALA A 48 3.60 -20.01 -50.11
N ALA A 49 3.82 -21.01 -49.26
CA ALA A 49 5.12 -21.32 -48.66
C ALA A 49 6.05 -22.04 -49.64
N THR A 50 5.49 -22.87 -50.52
CA THR A 50 6.26 -23.68 -51.49
C THR A 50 6.79 -22.85 -52.66
N SER A 51 6.11 -21.75 -53.03
CA SER A 51 6.53 -20.91 -54.14
C SER A 51 6.15 -19.45 -53.92
N PRO A 52 7.12 -18.52 -53.85
CA PRO A 52 6.86 -17.10 -53.60
C PRO A 52 6.19 -16.37 -54.78
N SER A 53 6.19 -16.97 -55.97
CA SER A 53 5.52 -16.46 -57.18
C SER A 53 4.11 -17.03 -57.38
N SER A 54 3.58 -17.76 -56.40
CA SER A 54 2.25 -18.36 -56.44
C SER A 54 1.15 -17.31 -56.25
N GLU A 55 0.00 -17.48 -56.92
CA GLU A 55 -1.19 -16.64 -56.74
C GLU A 55 -1.67 -16.61 -55.27
N HIS A 56 -1.48 -17.71 -54.55
CA HIS A 56 -1.78 -17.77 -53.12
C HIS A 56 -0.90 -16.85 -52.27
N HIS A 57 0.36 -16.66 -52.67
CA HIS A 57 1.30 -15.79 -51.96
C HIS A 57 0.91 -14.31 -52.11
N SER A 58 0.59 -13.86 -53.33
CA SER A 58 0.13 -12.49 -53.56
C SER A 58 -1.24 -12.19 -52.92
N SER A 59 -2.15 -13.16 -52.90
CA SER A 59 -3.43 -13.06 -52.20
C SER A 59 -3.26 -12.86 -50.69
N ILE A 60 -2.37 -13.61 -50.04
CA ILE A 60 -2.08 -13.45 -48.61
C ILE A 60 -1.46 -12.08 -48.32
N ILE A 61 -0.48 -11.65 -49.13
CA ILE A 61 0.18 -10.35 -48.93
C ILE A 61 -0.84 -9.22 -49.04
N SER A 62 -1.64 -9.20 -50.11
CA SER A 62 -2.68 -8.17 -50.28
C SER A 62 -3.70 -8.17 -49.13
N PHE A 63 -4.07 -9.34 -48.60
CA PHE A 63 -4.93 -9.46 -47.43
C PHE A 63 -4.27 -8.87 -46.17
N LEU A 64 -3.00 -9.20 -45.90
CA LEU A 64 -2.25 -8.66 -44.76
C LEU A 64 -2.07 -7.14 -44.87
N GLU A 65 -1.75 -6.63 -46.05
CA GLU A 65 -1.64 -5.20 -46.32
C GLU A 65 -2.97 -4.49 -46.08
N SER A 66 -4.09 -5.06 -46.55
CA SER A 66 -5.42 -4.50 -46.31
C SER A 66 -5.76 -4.45 -44.82
N ARG A 67 -5.40 -5.49 -44.05
CA ARG A 67 -5.61 -5.55 -42.60
C ARG A 67 -4.71 -4.58 -41.83
N LEU A 68 -3.48 -4.40 -42.27
CA LEU A 68 -2.57 -3.40 -41.70
C LEU A 68 -3.10 -1.99 -41.94
N GLN A 69 -3.58 -1.70 -43.16
CA GLN A 69 -4.19 -0.40 -43.48
C GLN A 69 -5.47 -0.15 -42.66
N GLU A 70 -6.33 -1.16 -42.50
CA GLU A 70 -7.53 -1.08 -41.66
C GLU A 70 -7.18 -0.81 -40.18
N ARG A 71 -6.16 -1.49 -39.66
CA ARG A 71 -5.65 -1.27 -38.29
C ARG A 71 -5.09 0.13 -38.13
N GLN A 72 -4.29 0.61 -39.08
CA GLN A 72 -3.74 1.96 -39.06
C GLN A 72 -4.84 3.02 -39.08
N ARG A 73 -5.87 2.86 -39.94
CA ARG A 73 -7.05 3.74 -39.95
C ARG A 73 -7.79 3.70 -38.61
N SER A 74 -7.96 2.53 -38.02
CA SER A 74 -8.61 2.35 -36.72
C SER A 74 -7.82 3.01 -35.58
N LEU A 75 -6.49 2.95 -35.63
CA LEU A 75 -5.62 3.63 -34.66
C LEU A 75 -5.64 5.14 -34.84
N ALA A 76 -5.62 5.63 -36.08
CA ALA A 76 -5.71 7.06 -36.39
C ALA A 76 -7.06 7.67 -35.98
N ASN A 77 -8.15 6.90 -36.14
CA ASN A 77 -9.50 7.32 -35.74
C ASN A 77 -9.81 7.01 -34.26
N ARG A 78 -8.88 6.40 -33.52
CA ARG A 78 -9.09 6.13 -32.11
C ARG A 78 -9.11 7.48 -31.38
N PRO A 79 -10.20 7.86 -30.70
CA PRO A 79 -10.18 9.07 -29.90
C PRO A 79 -9.04 8.99 -28.88
N PRO A 80 -8.41 10.12 -28.51
CA PRO A 80 -7.39 10.12 -27.48
C PRO A 80 -7.95 9.37 -26.27
N PRO A 81 -7.16 8.48 -25.63
CA PRO A 81 -7.62 7.79 -24.44
C PRO A 81 -8.13 8.88 -23.49
N ARG A 82 -9.40 8.78 -23.07
CA ARG A 82 -9.94 9.64 -22.02
C ARG A 82 -8.90 9.60 -20.88
N PRO A 83 -8.57 10.73 -20.23
CA PRO A 83 -7.64 10.73 -19.12
C PRO A 83 -8.05 9.59 -18.20
N SER A 84 -7.21 8.55 -18.18
CA SER A 84 -7.56 7.32 -17.50
C SER A 84 -7.76 7.72 -16.05
N TYR A 85 -8.98 7.57 -15.55
CA TYR A 85 -9.13 7.36 -14.12
C TYR A 85 -8.36 6.08 -13.86
N ASP A 86 -7.07 6.20 -13.52
CA ASP A 86 -6.25 5.07 -13.16
C ASP A 86 -6.85 4.54 -11.84
N PRO A 87 -7.65 3.45 -11.88
CA PRO A 87 -8.29 2.94 -10.66
C PRO A 87 -7.24 2.33 -9.71
N THR A 88 -5.99 2.23 -10.17
CA THR A 88 -4.83 1.69 -9.49
C THR A 88 -3.94 2.76 -8.89
N SER A 89 -4.11 4.04 -9.24
CA SER A 89 -3.32 5.10 -8.62
C SER A 89 -3.76 5.30 -7.16
N THR A 90 -2.95 4.78 -6.25
CA THR A 90 -3.04 5.02 -4.80
C THR A 90 -2.44 6.37 -4.40
N ALA A 91 -1.93 7.14 -5.36
CA ALA A 91 -1.37 8.46 -5.08
C ALA A 91 -2.47 9.41 -4.58
N PRO A 92 -2.18 10.27 -3.58
CA PRO A 92 -3.09 11.32 -3.20
C PRO A 92 -3.43 12.18 -4.41
N ARG A 93 -4.71 12.53 -4.58
CA ARG A 93 -5.09 13.46 -5.65
C ARG A 93 -4.38 14.80 -5.42
N PRO A 94 -3.74 15.38 -6.46
CA PRO A 94 -3.08 16.67 -6.32
C PRO A 94 -4.08 17.72 -5.79
N GLY A 95 -3.67 18.47 -4.77
CA GLY A 95 -4.52 19.45 -4.08
C GLY A 95 -5.39 18.91 -2.94
N THR A 96 -5.37 17.60 -2.65
CA THR A 96 -6.08 17.05 -1.47
C THR A 96 -5.21 17.19 -0.22
N LEU A 97 -5.67 18.04 0.71
CA LEU A 97 -4.99 18.22 1.99
C LEU A 97 -5.24 17.02 2.91
N PRO A 98 -4.21 16.47 3.56
CA PRO A 98 -4.37 15.35 4.47
C PRO A 98 -5.17 15.76 5.71
N LEU A 99 -5.96 14.82 6.24
CA LEU A 99 -6.72 15.04 7.47
C LEU A 99 -5.78 15.20 8.69
N LEU A 100 -4.78 14.33 8.77
CA LEU A 100 -3.79 14.32 9.84
C LEU A 100 -2.43 14.65 9.25
N VAL A 101 -1.74 15.60 9.86
CA VAL A 101 -0.34 15.95 9.56
C VAL A 101 0.48 15.67 10.80
N GLU A 102 1.65 15.05 10.61
CA GLU A 102 2.60 14.80 11.69
C GLU A 102 3.29 16.13 12.05
N VAL A 103 3.17 16.54 13.31
CA VAL A 103 3.73 17.79 13.86
C VAL A 103 4.68 17.46 15.02
N SER A 104 5.30 16.28 14.96
CA SER A 104 6.25 15.85 15.98
C SER A 104 7.43 16.83 16.06
N PRO A 105 7.90 17.18 17.27
CA PRO A 105 9.09 18.00 17.40
C PRO A 105 10.30 17.24 16.84
N PRO A 106 11.23 17.93 16.17
CA PRO A 106 12.42 17.30 15.63
C PRO A 106 13.22 16.62 16.75
N PRO A 107 13.93 15.52 16.45
CA PRO A 107 14.74 14.82 17.44
C PRO A 107 15.73 15.80 18.06
N ASN A 108 15.70 15.92 19.39
CA ASN A 108 16.63 16.76 20.15
C ASN A 108 17.58 15.81 20.90
N PRO A 109 18.87 16.13 21.09
CA PRO A 109 19.77 15.33 21.94
C PRO A 109 19.21 15.01 23.34
N SER A 110 18.32 15.85 23.88
CA SER A 110 17.63 15.59 25.17
C SER A 110 16.46 14.60 25.06
N ASN A 111 15.93 14.37 23.85
CA ASN A 111 14.85 13.41 23.58
C ASN A 111 15.02 12.81 22.17
N PRO A 112 15.82 11.73 22.04
CA PRO A 112 16.10 11.10 20.75
C PRO A 112 14.87 10.40 20.16
N GLU A 113 13.91 9.98 20.99
CA GLU A 113 12.68 9.29 20.56
C GLU A 113 11.44 10.11 20.91
N SER A 114 11.26 11.24 20.21
CA SER A 114 10.04 12.04 20.38
C SER A 114 8.81 11.23 19.96
N ARG A 115 7.81 11.16 20.84
CA ARG A 115 6.54 10.52 20.51
C ARG A 115 5.88 11.27 19.35
N PRO A 116 5.35 10.58 18.33
CA PRO A 116 4.69 11.22 17.22
C PRO A 116 3.45 11.97 17.72
N VAL A 117 3.25 13.18 17.23
CA VAL A 117 2.06 14.00 17.50
C VAL A 117 1.43 14.35 16.16
N TYR A 118 0.11 14.23 16.07
CA TYR A 118 -0.64 14.54 14.86
C TYR A 118 -1.59 15.70 15.12
N ALA A 119 -1.72 16.60 14.14
CA ALA A 119 -2.68 17.69 14.17
C ALA A 119 -3.63 17.62 12.97
N THR A 120 -4.79 18.28 13.12
CA THR A 120 -5.81 18.41 12.06
C THR A 120 -5.86 19.85 11.55
N PRO A 121 -5.03 20.23 10.56
CA PRO A 121 -4.85 21.64 10.20
C PRO A 121 -6.10 22.31 9.59
N HIS A 122 -6.99 21.54 8.97
CA HIS A 122 -8.13 22.08 8.21
C HIS A 122 -9.50 21.74 8.83
N ARG A 123 -9.50 21.17 10.04
CA ARG A 123 -10.71 20.74 10.73
C ARG A 123 -10.65 21.16 12.19
N PRO A 124 -11.77 21.58 12.79
CA PRO A 124 -13.12 21.65 12.22
C PRO A 124 -13.35 22.85 11.30
N ARG A 125 -14.19 22.67 10.26
CA ARG A 125 -14.55 23.75 9.30
C ARG A 125 -15.77 24.54 9.81
N PRO A 126 -15.95 25.84 9.51
CA PRO A 126 -17.15 26.61 9.90
C PRO A 126 -18.41 26.16 9.14
N GLN A 127 -19.60 26.46 9.68
CA GLN A 127 -20.88 26.02 9.10
C GLN A 127 -21.09 26.45 7.64
N SER A 128 -20.62 27.65 7.27
CA SER A 128 -20.69 28.19 5.90
C SER A 128 -19.96 27.33 4.87
N GLU A 129 -18.92 26.62 5.31
CA GLU A 129 -18.12 25.73 4.48
C GLU A 129 -18.62 24.28 4.49
N LEU A 130 -19.58 23.95 5.35
CA LEU A 130 -20.24 22.65 5.35
C LEU A 130 -21.27 22.60 4.22
N GLY A 131 -20.90 21.96 3.11
CA GLY A 131 -21.82 21.74 2.00
C GLY A 131 -23.09 20.95 2.40
N GLY A 132 -24.17 21.12 1.62
CA GLY A 132 -25.42 20.38 1.77
C GLY A 132 -26.42 21.01 2.74
N THR A 133 -26.94 20.21 3.68
CA THR A 133 -28.06 20.59 4.59
C THR A 133 -27.68 21.59 5.69
N GLY A 134 -26.43 22.08 5.70
CA GLY A 134 -25.92 22.98 6.73
C GLY A 134 -25.87 22.37 8.14
N ARG A 135 -26.02 21.03 8.27
CA ARG A 135 -25.95 20.31 9.54
C ARG A 135 -24.62 19.58 9.68
N ARG A 136 -23.88 19.87 10.75
CA ARG A 136 -22.63 19.20 11.09
C ARG A 136 -22.85 17.73 11.43
N LYS A 137 -22.19 16.85 10.67
CA LYS A 137 -22.18 15.41 10.95
C LYS A 137 -20.89 15.06 11.68
N ILE A 138 -21.03 14.71 12.95
CA ILE A 138 -19.90 14.37 13.81
C ILE A 138 -19.40 12.97 13.44
N PRO A 139 -18.13 12.81 13.02
CA PRO A 139 -17.54 11.51 12.75
C PRO A 139 -17.51 10.65 14.02
N ARG A 140 -17.54 9.33 13.84
CA ARG A 140 -17.26 8.38 14.93
C ARG A 140 -15.89 7.77 14.73
N ILE A 141 -15.10 7.72 15.81
CA ILE A 141 -13.86 6.94 15.79
C ILE A 141 -14.25 5.46 15.84
N ASP A 142 -13.59 4.67 15.00
CA ASP A 142 -13.77 3.23 14.91
C ASP A 142 -12.39 2.60 14.73
N LEU A 143 -12.28 1.32 15.07
CA LEU A 143 -11.03 0.57 14.97
C LEU A 143 -11.21 -0.58 13.99
N ALA A 144 -10.29 -0.68 13.04
CA ALA A 144 -10.11 -1.86 12.23
C ALA A 144 -8.80 -2.51 12.68
N ASP A 145 -8.92 -3.51 13.56
CA ASP A 145 -7.78 -4.07 14.28
C ASP A 145 -7.04 -2.94 15.05
N ASP A 146 -5.74 -2.74 14.82
CA ASP A 146 -4.96 -1.67 15.45
C ASP A 146 -4.97 -0.33 14.69
N ILE A 147 -5.83 -0.18 13.66
CA ILE A 147 -5.85 1.01 12.80
C ILE A 147 -7.07 1.88 13.13
N PRO A 148 -6.89 3.03 13.83
CA PRO A 148 -7.96 3.97 14.07
C PRO A 148 -8.35 4.69 12.77
N PHE A 149 -9.65 4.84 12.55
CA PHE A 149 -10.16 5.64 11.45
C PHE A 149 -11.47 6.35 11.82
N LEU A 150 -11.75 7.45 11.12
CA LEU A 150 -13.01 8.18 11.27
C LEU A 150 -14.06 7.64 10.29
N ARG A 151 -15.18 7.17 10.84
CA ARG A 151 -16.34 6.72 10.07
C ARG A 151 -17.32 7.88 9.88
N LEU A 152 -17.45 8.33 8.63
CA LEU A 152 -18.38 9.42 8.24
C LEU A 152 -19.77 8.90 7.85
N THR A 153 -19.87 7.74 7.21
CA THR A 153 -21.12 7.18 6.66
C THR A 153 -21.28 5.69 6.98
N LYS A 154 -22.53 5.21 6.93
CA LYS A 154 -22.89 3.78 6.92
C LYS A 154 -23.73 3.52 5.65
N PRO A 155 -23.43 2.51 4.82
CA PRO A 155 -22.27 1.59 4.90
C PRO A 155 -20.92 2.30 4.69
N GLN A 156 -19.82 1.62 5.04
CA GLN A 156 -18.46 2.13 4.86
C GLN A 156 -18.12 2.25 3.37
N PRO A 157 -17.44 3.33 2.91
CA PRO A 157 -17.03 3.41 1.52
C PRO A 157 -16.05 2.28 1.18
N ALA A 158 -16.25 1.63 0.03
CA ALA A 158 -15.46 0.48 -0.42
C ALA A 158 -13.95 0.78 -0.49
N ILE A 159 -13.58 2.01 -0.86
CA ILE A 159 -12.18 2.47 -0.92
C ILE A 159 -11.53 2.41 0.47
N LEU A 160 -12.21 2.90 1.50
CA LEU A 160 -11.68 2.87 2.86
C LEU A 160 -11.55 1.42 3.35
N SER A 161 -12.55 0.58 3.08
CA SER A 161 -12.49 -0.85 3.41
C SER A 161 -11.30 -1.54 2.76
N ARG A 162 -11.05 -1.29 1.47
CA ARG A 162 -9.88 -1.82 0.72
C ARG A 162 -8.56 -1.38 1.36
N VAL A 163 -8.41 -0.09 1.68
CA VAL A 163 -7.18 0.44 2.29
C VAL A 163 -6.93 -0.16 3.67
N LEU A 164 -7.97 -0.28 4.50
CA LEU A 164 -7.86 -0.91 5.82
C LEU A 164 -7.48 -2.39 5.68
N ARG A 165 -8.10 -3.13 4.76
CA ARG A 165 -7.73 -4.51 4.48
C ARG A 165 -6.27 -4.65 4.03
N GLN A 166 -5.79 -3.78 3.14
CA GLN A 166 -4.39 -3.78 2.71
C GLN A 166 -3.42 -3.53 3.88
N LYS A 167 -3.75 -2.59 4.77
CA LYS A 167 -2.93 -2.32 5.96
C LYS A 167 -2.95 -3.49 6.94
N TYR A 168 -4.11 -4.11 7.15
CA TYR A 168 -4.25 -5.32 7.95
C TYR A 168 -3.36 -6.44 7.41
N ILE A 169 -3.44 -6.74 6.11
CA ILE A 169 -2.63 -7.79 5.46
C ILE A 169 -1.13 -7.51 5.68
N ARG A 170 -0.67 -6.29 5.39
CA ARG A 170 0.76 -5.91 5.59
C ARG A 170 1.24 -6.04 7.04
N ARG A 171 0.35 -5.82 8.02
CA ARG A 171 0.68 -6.00 9.43
C ARG A 171 0.72 -7.48 9.79
N SER A 172 -0.27 -8.25 9.34
CA SER A 172 -0.33 -9.70 9.50
C SER A 172 0.89 -10.39 8.90
N ASP A 173 1.32 -9.97 7.71
CA ASP A 173 2.50 -10.51 7.04
C ASP A 173 3.78 -10.26 7.86
N ARG A 174 3.91 -9.08 8.47
CA ARG A 174 5.04 -8.77 9.36
C ARG A 174 5.00 -9.54 10.66
N ALA A 175 3.82 -9.76 11.23
CA ALA A 175 3.66 -10.60 12.40
C ALA A 175 4.02 -12.06 12.09
N ARG A 176 3.59 -12.58 10.94
CA ARG A 176 3.96 -13.91 10.43
C ARG A 176 5.48 -14.02 10.24
N MET A 177 6.08 -13.06 9.53
CA MET A 177 7.53 -13.01 9.30
C MET A 177 8.33 -12.99 10.62
N MET A 178 7.83 -12.30 11.65
CA MET A 178 8.43 -12.33 12.99
C MET A 178 8.36 -13.72 13.64
N GLY A 179 7.27 -14.44 13.45
CA GLY A 179 7.14 -15.85 13.88
C GLY A 179 8.15 -16.74 13.16
N GLU A 180 8.20 -16.67 11.83
CA GLU A 180 9.13 -17.44 10.98
C GLU A 180 10.60 -17.20 11.38
N LEU A 181 10.98 -15.93 11.57
CA LEU A 181 12.34 -15.59 12.00
C LEU A 181 12.71 -16.18 13.36
N ARG A 182 11.73 -16.35 14.27
CA ARG A 182 11.96 -16.88 15.62
C ARG A 182 11.97 -18.40 15.66
N GLU A 183 11.06 -19.02 14.93
CA GLU A 183 10.79 -20.46 15.01
C GLU A 183 11.66 -21.26 14.04
N GLU A 184 12.04 -20.68 12.89
CA GLU A 184 12.79 -21.38 11.85
C GLU A 184 14.18 -20.75 11.68
N SER A 185 14.24 -19.47 11.29
CA SER A 185 15.51 -18.87 10.86
C SER A 185 16.53 -18.74 11.99
N LEU A 186 16.09 -18.45 13.22
CA LEU A 186 17.00 -18.30 14.36
C LEU A 186 17.62 -19.65 14.79
N PRO A 187 16.85 -20.75 14.93
CA PRO A 187 17.43 -22.09 15.12
C PRO A 187 18.40 -22.49 14.02
N ASP A 188 18.04 -22.30 12.75
CA ASP A 188 18.91 -22.67 11.63
C ASP A 188 20.22 -21.88 11.65
N ALA A 189 20.15 -20.58 11.92
CA ALA A 189 21.33 -19.74 12.03
C ALA A 189 22.27 -20.16 13.19
N ARG A 190 21.72 -20.70 14.29
CA ARG A 190 22.55 -21.24 15.37
C ARG A 190 23.27 -22.53 14.96
N LEU A 191 22.61 -23.38 14.17
CA LEU A 191 23.23 -24.58 13.64
C LEU A 191 24.36 -24.23 12.67
N GLU A 192 24.18 -23.18 11.87
CA GLU A 192 25.24 -22.65 10.98
C GLU A 192 26.43 -22.14 11.79
N ASP A 193 26.18 -21.35 12.85
CA ASP A 193 27.24 -20.88 13.75
C ASP A 193 28.02 -22.04 14.40
N ASP A 194 27.31 -23.10 14.81
CA ASP A 194 27.92 -24.31 15.39
C ASP A 194 28.72 -25.10 14.34
N TRP A 195 28.26 -25.13 13.09
CA TRP A 195 28.98 -25.73 11.98
C TRP A 195 30.25 -24.96 11.64
N GLU A 196 30.20 -23.63 11.53
CA GLU A 196 31.39 -22.78 11.29
C GLU A 196 32.43 -22.97 12.40
N LYS A 197 32.00 -23.05 13.66
CA LYS A 197 32.89 -23.36 14.79
C LYS A 197 33.52 -24.75 14.68
N ALA A 198 32.78 -25.74 14.18
CA ALA A 198 33.29 -27.10 13.97
C ALA A 198 34.32 -27.15 12.83
N ILE A 199 34.04 -26.48 11.71
CA ILE A 199 34.98 -26.36 10.58
C ILE A 199 36.25 -25.62 11.01
N ALA A 200 36.14 -24.47 11.67
CA ALA A 200 37.29 -23.73 12.17
C ALA A 200 38.13 -24.53 13.18
N ARG A 201 37.51 -25.47 13.92
CA ARG A 201 38.23 -26.41 14.79
C ARG A 201 39.01 -27.44 13.98
N LEU A 202 38.38 -28.07 12.98
CA LEU A 202 39.04 -29.03 12.10
C LEU A 202 40.20 -28.39 11.32
N GLU A 203 40.01 -27.18 10.79
CA GLU A 203 41.06 -26.43 10.09
C GLU A 203 42.27 -26.14 10.98
N ARG A 204 42.06 -25.87 12.28
CA ARG A 204 43.18 -25.72 13.23
C ARG A 204 43.89 -27.04 13.51
N GLU A 205 43.15 -28.14 13.59
CA GLU A 205 43.71 -29.48 13.80
C GLU A 205 44.52 -29.95 12.58
N GLU A 206 44.02 -29.71 11.36
CA GLU A 206 44.71 -30.04 10.10
C GLU A 206 45.84 -29.06 9.77
N GLY A 207 45.65 -27.76 10.00
CA GLY A 207 46.67 -26.73 9.83
C GLY A 207 47.82 -26.83 10.84
N GLY A 208 47.59 -27.49 11.99
CA GLY A 208 48.64 -27.86 12.94
C GLY A 208 49.47 -29.08 12.53
N SER A 209 49.16 -29.73 11.40
CA SER A 209 49.86 -30.92 10.90
C SER A 209 50.83 -30.64 9.74
N ASN A 210 51.00 -29.38 9.34
CA ASN A 210 51.86 -29.00 8.20
C ASN A 210 53.01 -28.07 8.60
N ASP A 211 53.61 -28.31 9.78
CA ASP A 211 54.83 -27.64 10.25
C ASP A 211 56.03 -28.61 10.25
N GLU A 212 56.06 -29.52 9.27
CA GLU A 212 57.14 -30.51 9.09
C GLU A 212 57.81 -30.37 7.70
N TRP A 213 58.06 -29.15 7.21
CA TRP A 213 59.02 -28.92 6.10
C TRP A 213 59.67 -27.52 6.13
N THR A 214 60.10 -27.06 7.30
CA THR A 214 61.08 -25.96 7.36
C THR A 214 62.31 -26.40 8.15
N GLN A 215 63.41 -26.68 7.45
CA GLN A 215 64.68 -27.01 8.07
C GLN A 215 65.19 -25.81 8.90
N PRO A 216 65.82 -26.05 10.06
CA PRO A 216 66.49 -25.02 10.83
C PRO A 216 67.85 -24.69 10.18
N SER A 217 67.99 -23.49 9.63
CA SER A 217 69.32 -22.89 9.42
C SER A 217 69.58 -21.83 10.47
N ASP A 218 70.66 -22.10 11.18
CA ASP A 218 71.18 -21.43 12.35
C ASP A 218 71.96 -20.17 11.93
N THR A 219 71.42 -18.96 12.20
CA THR A 219 72.24 -17.75 12.44
C THR A 219 71.41 -16.64 13.10
N GLY A 220 71.63 -16.38 14.40
CA GLY A 220 71.20 -15.15 15.08
C GLY A 220 72.14 -13.96 14.79
N PRO A 221 72.01 -12.79 15.48
CA PRO A 221 71.14 -12.49 16.62
C PRO A 221 70.38 -11.13 16.56
N THR A 222 69.34 -11.05 17.40
CA THR A 222 68.78 -9.86 18.11
C THR A 222 68.76 -8.49 17.42
N LYS A 223 67.54 -7.97 17.16
CA LYS A 223 67.17 -6.59 17.55
C LYS A 223 65.72 -6.50 18.02
N GLU A 224 65.62 -6.07 19.27
CA GLU A 224 64.43 -5.60 19.95
C GLU A 224 63.77 -4.42 19.22
N GLY A 225 62.45 -4.32 19.39
CA GLY A 225 61.73 -3.05 19.33
C GLY A 225 61.05 -2.76 18.00
N ASN A 226 59.78 -3.17 17.86
CA ASN A 226 58.68 -2.23 17.61
C ASN A 226 57.32 -2.96 17.73
N ARG A 227 56.84 -3.16 18.96
CA ARG A 227 55.40 -3.42 19.21
C ARG A 227 54.66 -2.10 19.04
N GLN A 228 54.40 -1.71 17.80
CA GLN A 228 53.36 -0.72 17.53
C GLN A 228 52.02 -1.43 17.63
N ASN A 229 51.28 -1.04 18.67
CA ASN A 229 49.85 -1.25 18.84
C ASN A 229 49.11 -0.91 17.54
N GLY A 230 48.90 -1.92 16.70
CA GLY A 230 47.68 -1.98 15.91
C GLY A 230 46.58 -2.24 16.93
N HIS A 231 45.79 -1.20 17.23
CA HIS A 231 44.43 -1.39 17.68
C HIS A 231 43.71 -2.15 16.57
N ASP A 232 43.84 -3.46 16.60
CA ASP A 232 42.91 -4.36 15.93
C ASP A 232 41.57 -4.09 16.60
N MET A 233 40.71 -3.37 15.88
CA MET A 233 39.32 -3.19 16.25
C MET A 233 38.69 -4.57 16.12
N GLY A 234 38.85 -5.37 17.17
CA GLY A 234 38.19 -6.65 17.29
C GLY A 234 36.69 -6.43 17.15
N THR A 235 36.18 -6.67 15.95
CA THR A 235 34.80 -7.06 15.76
C THR A 235 34.60 -8.24 16.71
N ASP A 236 33.74 -8.08 17.71
CA ASP A 236 33.43 -9.15 18.64
C ASP A 236 33.03 -10.36 17.78
N PRO A 237 33.63 -11.56 17.92
CA PRO A 237 33.33 -12.70 17.06
C PRO A 237 31.85 -13.14 17.14
N ASP A 238 31.12 -12.65 18.14
CA ASP A 238 29.68 -12.81 18.31
C ASP A 238 28.82 -11.78 17.54
N GLU A 239 29.39 -10.69 17.00
CA GLU A 239 28.67 -9.69 16.20
C GLU A 239 28.42 -10.16 14.76
N ASP A 240 29.28 -11.05 14.25
CA ASP A 240 29.20 -11.61 12.89
C ASP A 240 28.51 -12.98 12.82
N SER A 241 28.07 -13.53 13.96
CA SER A 241 27.30 -14.79 14.00
C SER A 241 26.00 -14.67 13.20
N HIS A 242 25.66 -15.73 12.47
CA HIS A 242 24.41 -15.83 11.73
C HIS A 242 23.21 -15.62 12.66
N ALA A 243 23.22 -16.23 13.85
CA ALA A 243 22.15 -16.05 14.82
C ALA A 243 22.07 -14.60 15.34
N HIS A 244 23.20 -13.92 15.49
CA HIS A 244 23.24 -12.50 15.84
C HIS A 244 22.58 -11.65 14.74
N ILE A 245 22.93 -11.89 13.47
CA ILE A 245 22.39 -11.17 12.32
C ILE A 245 20.86 -11.32 12.24
N VAL A 246 20.34 -12.56 12.33
CA VAL A 246 18.90 -12.82 12.31
C VAL A 246 18.18 -12.12 13.47
N LYS A 247 18.78 -12.14 14.67
CA LYS A 247 18.20 -11.50 15.85
C LYS A 247 18.17 -9.98 15.72
N ARG A 248 19.28 -9.37 15.29
CA ARG A 248 19.46 -7.91 15.22
C ARG A 248 18.78 -7.27 14.01
N TYR A 249 18.97 -7.81 12.82
CA TYR A 249 18.43 -7.22 11.59
C TYR A 249 17.06 -7.78 11.23
N GLY A 250 16.72 -8.99 11.67
CA GLY A 250 15.41 -9.58 11.49
C GLY A 250 14.47 -9.25 12.63
N ILE A 251 14.64 -9.93 13.77
CA ILE A 251 13.66 -9.92 14.86
C ILE A 251 13.51 -8.54 15.48
N THR A 252 14.60 -7.87 15.85
CA THR A 252 14.51 -6.56 16.50
C THR A 252 14.02 -5.47 15.55
N GLU A 253 14.44 -5.44 14.28
CA GLU A 253 13.93 -4.45 13.34
C GLU A 253 12.44 -4.63 13.04
N VAL A 254 11.96 -5.85 12.84
CA VAL A 254 10.53 -6.11 12.62
C VAL A 254 9.72 -5.76 13.88
N SER A 255 10.22 -6.11 15.07
CA SER A 255 9.59 -5.75 16.34
C SER A 255 9.55 -4.24 16.55
N ASN A 256 10.65 -3.54 16.26
CA ASN A 256 10.74 -2.08 16.32
C ASN A 256 9.78 -1.45 15.31
N ALA A 257 9.67 -1.97 14.09
CA ALA A 257 8.74 -1.48 13.08
C ALA A 257 7.28 -1.62 13.56
N LEU A 258 6.88 -2.77 14.11
CA LEU A 258 5.54 -2.98 14.68
C LEU A 258 5.27 -2.03 15.85
N THR A 259 6.27 -1.80 16.70
CA THR A 259 6.17 -0.90 17.86
C THR A 259 6.03 0.56 17.42
N ARG A 260 6.88 1.04 16.50
CA ARG A 260 6.79 2.37 15.90
C ARG A 260 5.44 2.59 15.22
N GLU A 261 4.94 1.57 14.50
CA GLU A 261 3.60 1.64 13.91
C GLU A 261 2.51 1.77 14.96
N ARG A 262 2.53 0.96 16.01
CA ARG A 262 1.54 1.03 17.10
C ARG A 262 1.54 2.40 17.77
N ILE A 263 2.71 2.93 18.09
CA ILE A 263 2.86 4.27 18.69
C ILE A 263 2.25 5.33 17.76
N LYS A 264 2.52 5.27 16.45
CA LYS A 264 1.90 6.18 15.47
C LYS A 264 0.38 6.05 15.42
N GLN A 265 -0.18 4.84 15.53
CA GLN A 265 -1.63 4.66 15.53
C GLN A 265 -2.27 5.25 16.79
N VAL A 266 -1.68 5.07 17.97
CA VAL A 266 -2.15 5.68 19.22
C VAL A 266 -2.20 7.20 19.08
N ALA A 267 -1.11 7.82 18.61
CA ALA A 267 -1.05 9.25 18.41
C ALA A 267 -2.10 9.77 17.40
N ARG A 268 -2.39 9.00 16.35
CA ARG A 268 -3.47 9.33 15.40
C ARG A 268 -4.84 9.23 16.05
N ALA A 269 -5.08 8.22 16.88
CA ALA A 269 -6.34 8.06 17.60
C ALA A 269 -6.59 9.24 18.54
N ASP A 270 -5.56 9.71 19.23
CA ASP A 270 -5.63 10.86 20.12
C ASP A 270 -6.00 12.14 19.35
N ALA A 271 -5.33 12.41 18.23
CA ALA A 271 -5.65 13.54 17.35
C ALA A 271 -7.09 13.45 16.78
N MET A 272 -7.54 12.24 16.40
CA MET A 272 -8.91 12.00 15.95
C MET A 272 -9.94 12.23 17.07
N ARG A 273 -9.62 11.86 18.31
CA ARG A 273 -10.48 12.08 19.47
C ARG A 273 -10.62 13.57 19.78
N GLU A 274 -9.52 14.32 19.76
CA GLU A 274 -9.53 15.77 19.94
C GLU A 274 -10.39 16.45 18.87
N LEU A 275 -10.24 16.05 17.61
CA LEU A 275 -11.07 16.55 16.52
C LEU A 275 -12.57 16.30 16.77
N ILE A 276 -12.95 15.10 17.24
CA ILE A 276 -14.35 14.79 17.54
C ILE A 276 -14.89 15.68 18.67
N ILE A 277 -14.08 15.97 19.69
CA ILE A 277 -14.46 16.87 20.79
C ILE A 277 -14.72 18.28 20.26
N GLN A 278 -13.83 18.79 19.40
CA GLN A 278 -14.00 20.10 18.77
C GLN A 278 -15.24 20.16 17.87
N GLU A 279 -15.46 19.14 17.03
CA GLU A 279 -16.65 19.03 16.17
C GLU A 279 -17.95 18.95 16.99
N LYS A 280 -17.94 18.27 18.15
CA LYS A 280 -19.08 18.23 19.09
C LYS A 280 -19.38 19.60 19.70
N ALA A 281 -18.35 20.31 20.13
CA ALA A 281 -18.49 21.64 20.72
C ALA A 281 -19.09 22.63 19.72
N LEU A 282 -18.57 22.66 18.49
CA LEU A 282 -19.13 23.50 17.42
C LEU A 282 -20.56 23.10 17.04
N ALA A 283 -20.85 21.80 16.95
CA ALA A 283 -22.21 21.33 16.67
C ALA A 283 -23.22 21.80 17.73
N ALA A 284 -22.81 21.87 19.01
CA ALA A 284 -23.64 22.38 20.10
C ALA A 284 -23.89 23.89 19.96
N GLN A 285 -22.85 24.67 19.65
CA GLN A 285 -22.96 26.11 19.40
C GLN A 285 -23.89 26.41 18.21
N GLU A 286 -23.72 25.72 17.08
CA GLU A 286 -24.56 25.88 15.89
C GLU A 286 -26.01 25.44 16.13
N LYS A 287 -26.22 24.42 16.98
CA LYS A 287 -27.57 24.00 17.38
C LYS A 287 -28.24 25.08 18.23
N ALA A 288 -27.51 25.70 19.16
CA ALA A 288 -28.00 26.79 19.99
C ALA A 288 -28.34 28.03 19.16
N GLN A 289 -27.44 28.43 18.24
CA GLN A 289 -27.68 29.55 17.31
C GLN A 289 -28.93 29.32 16.45
N ARG A 290 -29.09 28.12 15.87
CA ARG A 290 -30.30 27.80 15.10
C ARG A 290 -31.56 27.76 15.94
N ALA A 291 -31.49 27.33 17.20
CA ALA A 291 -32.63 27.37 18.10
C ALA A 291 -33.02 28.82 18.40
N ALA A 292 -32.05 29.70 18.64
CA ALA A 292 -32.25 31.13 18.85
C ALA A 292 -32.82 31.81 17.59
N GLU A 293 -32.26 31.55 16.40
CA GLU A 293 -32.78 32.09 15.13
C GLU A 293 -34.20 31.58 14.84
N LYS A 294 -34.48 30.30 15.09
CA LYS A 294 -35.82 29.75 14.91
C LYS A 294 -36.81 30.38 15.88
N ARG A 295 -36.39 30.63 17.13
CA ARG A 295 -37.19 31.34 18.13
C ARG A 295 -37.44 32.79 17.68
N ALA A 296 -36.41 33.53 17.31
CA ALA A 296 -36.53 34.90 16.81
C ALA A 296 -37.47 34.99 15.59
N ARG A 297 -37.32 34.10 14.60
CA ARG A 297 -38.22 34.04 13.43
C ARG A 297 -39.66 33.69 13.78
N TRP A 298 -39.85 32.86 14.80
CA TRP A 298 -41.17 32.52 15.30
C TRP A 298 -41.79 33.72 16.03
N GLU A 299 -41.02 34.41 16.86
CA GLU A 299 -41.44 35.63 17.58
C GLU A 299 -41.79 36.75 16.60
N THR A 300 -40.99 37.00 15.55
CA THR A 300 -41.32 37.99 14.51
C THR A 300 -42.61 37.62 13.79
N ARG A 301 -42.78 36.35 13.43
CA ARG A 301 -44.00 35.87 12.78
C ARG A 301 -45.23 35.97 13.69
N MET A 302 -45.08 35.73 14.98
CA MET A 302 -46.16 35.88 15.96
C MET A 302 -46.53 37.35 16.16
N LEU A 303 -45.54 38.24 16.19
CA LEU A 303 -45.75 39.68 16.25
C LEU A 303 -46.48 40.19 14.99
N GLU A 304 -46.13 39.70 13.80
CA GLU A 304 -46.83 40.02 12.54
C GLU A 304 -48.29 39.54 12.52
N LEU A 305 -48.59 38.37 13.08
CA LEU A 305 -49.93 37.77 13.03
C LEU A 305 -50.87 38.26 14.13
N HIS A 306 -50.35 38.52 15.33
CA HIS A 306 -51.16 38.76 16.53
C HIS A 306 -50.90 40.13 17.19
N GLY A 307 -50.04 40.98 16.61
CA GLY A 307 -49.70 42.29 17.19
C GLY A 307 -48.85 42.17 18.45
N GLU A 308 -48.75 43.24 19.25
CA GLU A 308 -47.90 43.27 20.46
C GLU A 308 -48.38 42.32 21.58
N ASP A 309 -49.67 41.99 21.60
CA ASP A 309 -50.31 41.16 22.63
C ASP A 309 -50.10 39.65 22.44
N TRP A 310 -49.31 39.24 21.43
CA TRP A 310 -49.08 37.82 21.12
C TRP A 310 -48.47 37.04 22.29
N ARG A 311 -47.71 37.72 23.17
CA ARG A 311 -47.07 37.12 24.35
C ARG A 311 -48.07 36.74 25.45
N ASP A 312 -49.27 37.31 25.45
CA ASP A 312 -50.32 36.96 26.41
C ASP A 312 -51.06 35.67 26.02
N LEU A 313 -50.99 35.29 24.74
CA LEU A 313 -51.55 34.04 24.23
C LEU A 313 -50.75 32.79 24.66
N PHE A 314 -49.49 32.95 25.11
CA PHE A 314 -48.63 31.86 25.53
C PHE A 314 -47.97 32.12 26.90
N PRO A 315 -48.70 31.98 28.02
CA PRO A 315 -48.21 32.27 29.37
C PRO A 315 -46.94 31.49 29.74
N ASN A 316 -46.82 30.25 29.26
CA ASN A 316 -45.70 29.35 29.55
C ASN A 316 -44.34 29.87 29.04
N LEU A 317 -44.31 30.79 28.05
CA LEU A 317 -43.06 31.39 27.60
C LEU A 317 -42.51 32.46 28.56
N LYS A 318 -43.35 33.05 29.41
CA LYS A 318 -42.94 34.09 30.37
C LYS A 318 -42.20 33.53 31.59
N GLU A 319 -42.37 32.24 31.87
CA GLU A 319 -41.80 31.59 33.07
C GLU A 319 -40.33 31.19 32.89
N ASP A 320 -39.91 30.88 31.65
CA ASP A 320 -38.52 30.51 31.33
C ASP A 320 -37.51 31.65 31.57
N GLU A 321 -37.93 32.92 31.52
CA GLU A 321 -37.05 34.07 31.79
C GLU A 321 -36.81 34.31 33.29
N LYS A 322 -37.68 33.79 34.17
CA LYS A 322 -37.60 34.03 35.63
C LYS A 322 -36.70 33.03 36.38
N THR A 323 -36.19 31.98 35.72
CA THR A 323 -35.49 30.87 36.38
C THR A 323 -33.96 30.87 36.21
N VAL A 324 -33.35 32.01 35.85
CA VAL A 324 -31.89 32.19 35.93
C VAL A 324 -31.56 32.90 37.26
N PRO A 325 -31.19 32.18 38.34
CA PRO A 325 -30.70 32.83 39.55
C PRO A 325 -29.39 33.57 39.23
N ARG A 326 -29.31 34.83 39.69
CA ARG A 326 -28.09 35.64 39.71
C ARG A 326 -27.04 35.05 40.64
#